data_AF-A0A2E3V683-F1
#
_entry.id   AF-A0A2E3V683-F1
#
_cell.length_a   1.000
_cell.length_b   1.000
_cell.length_c   1.000
_cell.angle_alpha   90.00
_cell.angle_beta   90.00
_cell.angle_gamma   90.00
#
_symmetry.space_group_name_H-M   'P 1'
#
loop_
_entity.id
_entity.type
_entity.pdbx_description
1 polymer ?
#
loop_
_entity_poly.entity_id
_entity_poly.type
_entity_poly.pdbx_seq_one_letter_code
_entity_poly.pdbx_strand_id
1 'polypeptide(L)'
;MPKLYRFIMRFVDKICNLLATLAGVYLVVIMFAIVIQATLRSFNLTGSSHIFTFSEYGLLYIVMAASPWLVRIRGHVFIEMLTAALPPEQSKIYSRFIAVLCLIICLFLVWYSGSNTLKAYNYGDADMRSLDMPKWLLLISMPICFSLMALNFMRFIFGSETMHTGEAGVHE
;
A
#
# COMPACT_ATOMS: atom_id res chain seq x y z
N MET A 1 1.99 -12.54 -27.61
CA MET A 1 1.32 -11.94 -26.44
C MET A 1 2.21 -11.15 -25.44
N PRO A 2 3.56 -11.00 -25.57
CA PRO A 2 4.35 -10.33 -24.52
C PRO A 2 4.35 -8.78 -24.56
N LYS A 3 3.93 -8.15 -25.66
CA LYS A 3 3.98 -6.68 -25.80
C LYS A 3 2.88 -5.95 -25.00
N LEU A 4 1.65 -6.48 -25.01
CA LEU A 4 0.51 -5.89 -24.29
C LEU A 4 0.69 -5.97 -22.77
N TYR A 5 1.09 -7.14 -22.26
CA TYR A 5 1.41 -7.33 -20.84
C TYR A 5 2.50 -6.35 -20.38
N ARG A 6 3.59 -6.24 -21.14
CA ARG A 6 4.71 -5.35 -20.80
C ARG A 6 4.30 -3.86 -20.83
N PHE A 7 3.35 -3.48 -21.68
CA PHE A 7 2.80 -2.14 -21.73
C PHE A 7 1.92 -1.83 -20.50
N ILE A 8 1.01 -2.75 -20.13
CA ILE A 8 0.17 -2.61 -18.94
C ILE A 8 1.03 -2.48 -17.68
N MET A 9 2.04 -3.34 -17.53
CA MET A 9 2.95 -3.30 -16.38
C MET A 9 3.73 -1.99 -16.30
N ARG A 10 4.17 -1.42 -17.44
CA ARG A 10 4.82 -0.10 -17.46
C ARG A 10 3.87 1.02 -17.04
N PHE A 11 2.58 0.92 -17.34
CA PHE A 11 1.59 1.90 -16.92
C PHE A 11 1.34 1.82 -15.42
N VAL A 12 1.18 0.60 -14.89
CA VAL A 12 1.07 0.33 -13.45
C VAL A 12 2.32 0.84 -12.71
N ASP A 13 3.51 0.61 -13.24
CA ASP A 13 4.78 1.09 -12.68
C ASP A 13 4.82 2.62 -12.55
N LYS A 14 4.35 3.34 -13.58
CA LYS A 14 4.28 4.81 -13.55
C LYS A 14 3.27 5.31 -12.53
N ILE A 15 2.10 4.68 -12.46
CA ILE A 15 1.07 5.01 -11.46
C ILE A 15 1.64 4.80 -10.05
N CYS A 16 2.25 3.66 -9.77
CA CYS A 16 2.82 3.36 -8.45
C CYS A 16 3.93 4.36 -8.07
N ASN A 17 4.81 4.72 -9.00
CA ASN A 17 5.87 5.71 -8.74
C ASN A 17 5.29 7.11 -8.46
N LEU A 18 4.25 7.51 -9.19
CA LEU A 18 3.58 8.79 -8.97
C LEU A 18 2.86 8.81 -7.62
N LEU A 19 2.12 7.75 -7.29
CA LEU A 19 1.46 7.59 -5.99
C LEU A 19 2.46 7.61 -4.83
N ALA A 20 3.60 6.92 -4.97
CA ALA A 20 4.65 6.91 -3.95
C ALA A 20 5.30 8.30 -3.77
N THR A 21 5.53 9.03 -4.87
CA THR A 21 6.08 10.39 -4.80
C THR A 21 5.10 11.34 -4.11
N LEU A 22 3.81 11.27 -4.48
CA LEU A 22 2.76 12.07 -3.85
C LEU A 22 2.61 11.72 -2.36
N ALA A 23 2.64 10.43 -2.02
CA ALA A 23 2.60 9.96 -0.64
C ALA A 23 3.79 10.48 0.18
N GLY A 24 5.00 10.46 -0.39
CA GLY A 24 6.21 11.00 0.25
C GLY A 24 6.15 12.51 0.47
N VAL A 25 5.73 13.28 -0.54
CA VAL A 25 5.53 14.74 -0.40
C VAL A 25 4.49 15.04 0.68
N TYR A 26 3.36 14.34 0.65
CA TYR A 26 2.29 14.53 1.60
C TYR A 26 2.70 14.11 3.03
N LEU A 27 3.53 13.07 3.19
CA LEU A 27 4.14 12.68 4.48
C LEU A 27 4.95 13.83 5.09
N VAL A 28 5.80 14.48 4.30
CA VAL A 28 6.58 15.63 4.77
C VAL A 28 5.66 16.78 5.21
N VAL A 29 4.61 17.06 4.46
CA VAL A 29 3.63 18.12 4.80
C VAL A 29 2.91 17.82 6.11
N ILE A 30 2.42 16.59 6.32
CA ILE A 30 1.75 16.23 7.58
C ILE A 30 2.71 16.24 8.77
N MET A 31 4.00 15.88 8.56
CA MET A 31 5.01 15.94 9.60
C MET A 31 5.15 17.38 10.12
N PHE A 32 5.31 18.36 9.22
CA PHE A 32 5.36 19.77 9.61
C PHE A 32 4.06 20.22 10.27
N ALA A 33 2.90 19.82 9.75
CA ALA A 33 1.59 20.18 10.33
C ALA A 33 1.45 19.66 11.77
N ILE A 34 1.83 18.41 12.04
CA ILE A 34 1.79 17.80 13.37
C ILE A 34 2.77 18.49 14.32
N VAL A 35 3.99 18.82 13.87
CA VAL A 35 4.98 19.53 14.69
C VAL A 35 4.48 20.91 15.08
N ILE A 36 3.95 21.70 14.12
CA ILE A 36 3.38 23.02 14.40
C ILE A 36 2.22 22.92 15.40
N GLN A 37 1.33 21.95 15.22
CA GLN A 37 0.19 21.74 16.12
C GLN A 37 0.65 21.34 17.53
N ALA A 38 1.65 20.47 17.64
CA ALA A 38 2.23 20.07 18.91
C ALA A 38 2.87 21.27 19.62
N THR A 39 3.63 22.11 18.90
CA THR A 39 4.23 23.33 19.45
C THR A 39 3.18 24.33 19.94
N LEU A 40 2.14 24.61 19.15
CA LEU A 40 1.04 25.50 19.55
C LEU A 40 0.36 25.03 20.83
N ARG A 41 0.15 23.71 20.95
CA ARG A 41 -0.42 23.10 22.16
C ARG A 41 0.51 23.21 23.37
N SER A 42 1.82 23.10 23.19
CA SER A 42 2.81 23.34 24.24
C SER A 42 2.79 24.77 24.78
N PHE A 43 2.37 25.75 23.97
CA PHE A 43 2.18 27.14 24.38
C PHE A 43 0.76 27.46 24.91
N ASN A 44 -0.03 26.43 25.26
CA ASN A 44 -1.43 26.56 25.71
C ASN A 44 -2.38 27.26 24.72
N LEU A 45 -2.02 27.34 23.43
CA LEU A 45 -2.92 27.80 22.37
C LEU A 45 -3.80 26.63 21.91
N THR A 46 -5.08 26.89 21.67
CA THR A 46 -6.03 25.86 21.21
C THR A 46 -5.66 25.42 19.79
N GLY A 47 -5.06 24.24 19.65
CA GLY A 47 -4.78 23.66 18.33
C GLY A 47 -6.08 23.35 17.59
N SER A 48 -6.15 23.70 16.30
CA SER A 48 -7.33 23.45 15.46
C SER A 48 -7.63 21.95 15.37
N SER A 49 -8.86 21.54 15.70
CA SER A 49 -9.31 20.13 15.65
C SER A 49 -9.33 19.57 14.22
N HIS A 50 -9.44 20.42 13.21
CA HIS A 50 -9.45 20.03 11.80
C HIS A 50 -8.10 19.46 11.32
N ILE A 51 -6.97 19.97 11.84
CA ILE A 51 -5.62 19.50 11.46
C ILE A 51 -5.40 18.05 11.95
N PHE A 52 -6.00 17.70 13.10
CA PHE A 52 -5.90 16.35 13.64
C PHE A 52 -6.62 15.32 12.74
N THR A 53 -7.86 15.61 12.36
CA THR A 53 -8.65 14.74 11.47
C THR A 53 -8.01 14.63 10.07
N PHE A 54 -7.47 15.72 9.53
CA PHE A 54 -6.76 15.70 8.24
C PHE A 54 -5.47 14.88 8.28
N SER A 55 -4.74 14.90 9.40
CA SER A 55 -3.53 14.10 9.58
C SER A 55 -3.85 12.61 9.67
N GLU A 56 -4.91 12.23 10.38
CA GLU A 56 -5.32 10.83 10.53
C GLU A 56 -5.78 10.21 9.19
N TYR A 57 -6.67 10.92 8.47
CA TYR A 57 -7.10 10.49 7.14
C TYR A 57 -5.95 10.54 6.14
N GLY A 58 -5.11 11.56 6.25
CA GLY A 58 -3.89 11.71 5.46
C GLY A 58 -2.94 10.52 5.58
N LEU A 59 -2.67 10.07 6.80
CA LEU A 59 -1.82 8.89 7.06
C LEU A 59 -2.38 7.64 6.39
N LEU A 60 -3.70 7.44 6.45
CA LEU A 60 -4.36 6.33 5.77
C LEU A 60 -4.11 6.38 4.25
N TYR A 61 -4.31 7.53 3.62
CA TYR A 61 -4.05 7.68 2.18
C TYR A 61 -2.58 7.51 1.80
N ILE A 62 -1.63 8.00 2.62
CA ILE A 62 -0.19 7.79 2.39
C ILE A 62 0.11 6.29 2.35
N VAL A 63 -0.33 5.54 3.35
CA VAL A 63 -0.03 4.10 3.46
C VAL A 63 -0.64 3.35 2.27
N MET A 64 -1.89 3.66 1.93
CA MET A 64 -2.56 3.06 0.77
C MET A 64 -1.86 3.40 -0.55
N ALA A 65 -1.38 4.64 -0.74
CA ALA A 65 -0.69 5.05 -1.95
C ALA A 65 0.75 4.51 -2.04
N ALA A 66 1.45 4.38 -0.93
CA ALA A 66 2.85 3.91 -0.88
C ALA A 66 2.97 2.38 -0.98
N SER A 67 2.00 1.63 -0.47
CA SER A 67 2.10 0.17 -0.37
C SER A 67 2.26 -0.59 -1.71
N PRO A 68 1.63 -0.21 -2.85
CA PRO A 68 1.86 -0.91 -4.11
C PRO A 68 3.29 -0.76 -4.63
N TRP A 69 3.90 0.41 -4.37
CA TRP A 69 5.30 0.68 -4.70
C TRP A 69 6.25 -0.13 -3.79
N LEU A 70 5.92 -0.27 -2.51
CA LEU A 70 6.71 -1.08 -1.57
C LEU A 70 6.77 -2.56 -1.97
N VAL A 71 5.65 -3.14 -2.43
CA VAL A 71 5.61 -4.52 -2.96
C VAL A 71 6.53 -4.68 -4.17
N ARG A 72 6.60 -3.67 -5.04
CA ARG A 72 7.48 -3.71 -6.23
C ARG A 72 8.95 -3.73 -5.87
N ILE A 73 9.36 -2.95 -4.87
CA ILE A 73 10.75 -2.88 -4.41
C ILE A 73 11.14 -4.11 -3.59
N ARG A 74 10.18 -5.01 -3.30
CA ARG A 74 10.40 -6.16 -2.41
C ARG A 74 10.82 -5.71 -1.01
N GLY A 75 10.36 -4.52 -0.59
CA GLY A 75 10.67 -3.95 0.72
C GLY A 75 9.87 -4.57 1.87
N HIS A 76 9.05 -5.60 1.60
CA HIS A 76 8.52 -6.43 2.68
C HIS A 76 9.67 -7.18 3.33
N VAL A 77 9.75 -7.17 4.66
CA VAL A 77 10.74 -7.93 5.42
C VAL A 77 10.53 -9.41 5.12
N PHE A 78 11.23 -9.91 4.11
CA PHE A 78 11.27 -11.33 3.81
C PHE A 78 12.21 -11.96 4.82
N ILE A 79 11.77 -13.05 5.43
CA ILE A 79 12.67 -13.89 6.22
C ILE A 79 13.54 -14.65 5.21
N GLU A 80 14.52 -13.94 4.63
CA GLU A 80 15.47 -14.53 3.68
C GLU A 80 16.33 -15.62 4.34
N MET A 81 16.39 -15.62 5.67
CA MET A 81 16.98 -16.68 6.47
C MET A 81 16.34 -18.05 6.22
N LEU A 82 15.02 -18.10 5.97
CA LEU A 82 14.31 -19.35 5.67
C LEU A 82 14.53 -19.80 4.23
N THR A 83 14.67 -18.87 3.28
CA THR A 83 14.90 -19.20 1.86
C THR A 83 16.36 -19.50 1.54
N ALA A 84 17.31 -19.03 2.34
CA ALA A 84 18.74 -19.34 2.22
C ALA A 84 19.11 -20.74 2.74
N ALA A 85 18.27 -21.34 3.59
CA ALA A 85 18.42 -22.73 4.02
C ALA A 85 17.95 -23.75 2.97
N LEU A 86 17.26 -23.30 1.90
CA LEU A 86 16.72 -24.18 0.86
C LEU A 86 17.55 -24.16 -0.43
N PRO A 87 17.63 -25.31 -1.14
CA PRO A 87 18.30 -25.37 -2.44
C PRO A 87 17.61 -24.46 -3.49
N PRO A 88 18.39 -23.95 -4.47
CA PRO A 88 17.97 -22.85 -5.36
C PRO A 88 16.78 -23.17 -6.27
N GLU A 89 16.47 -24.45 -6.51
CA GLU A 89 15.28 -24.83 -7.29
C GLU A 89 14.01 -24.83 -6.45
N GLN A 90 14.08 -25.28 -5.19
CA GLN A 90 12.93 -25.31 -4.29
C GLN A 90 12.55 -23.88 -3.85
N SER A 91 13.53 -23.02 -3.58
CA SER A 91 13.31 -21.61 -3.23
C SER A 91 12.46 -20.86 -4.27
N LYS A 92 12.62 -21.16 -5.56
CA LYS A 92 11.82 -20.56 -6.65
C LYS A 92 10.35 -21.01 -6.62
N ILE A 93 10.10 -22.28 -6.30
CA ILE A 93 8.74 -22.84 -6.20
C ILE A 93 8.03 -22.25 -4.98
N TYR A 94 8.71 -22.21 -3.83
CA TYR A 94 8.18 -21.59 -2.61
C TYR A 94 7.90 -20.09 -2.81
N SER A 95 8.81 -19.36 -3.46
CA SER A 95 8.61 -17.95 -3.80
C SER A 95 7.37 -17.71 -4.66
N ARG A 96 7.14 -18.57 -5.66
CA ARG A 96 5.93 -18.50 -6.50
C ARG A 96 4.67 -18.86 -5.73
N PHE A 97 4.72 -19.87 -4.85
CA PHE A 97 3.58 -20.25 -4.02
C PHE A 97 3.16 -19.11 -3.09
N ILE A 98 4.13 -18.45 -2.43
CA ILE A 98 3.87 -17.28 -1.59
C ILE A 98 3.27 -16.14 -2.43
N ALA A 99 3.83 -15.86 -3.62
CA ALA A 99 3.28 -14.84 -4.51
C ALA A 99 1.83 -15.12 -4.91
N VAL A 100 1.47 -16.37 -5.19
CA VAL A 100 0.08 -16.79 -5.48
C VAL A 100 -0.80 -16.60 -4.24
N LEU A 101 -0.34 -17.00 -3.06
CA LEU A 101 -1.10 -16.80 -1.82
C LEU A 101 -1.35 -15.31 -1.54
N CYS A 102 -0.33 -14.47 -1.68
CA CYS A 102 -0.46 -13.01 -1.54
C CYS A 102 -1.44 -12.44 -2.57
N LEU A 103 -1.43 -12.93 -3.81
CA LEU A 103 -2.39 -12.52 -4.84
C LEU A 103 -3.83 -12.89 -4.44
N ILE A 104 -4.07 -14.11 -3.95
CA ILE A 104 -5.40 -14.56 -3.49
C ILE A 104 -5.89 -13.67 -2.35
N ILE A 105 -5.03 -13.39 -1.37
CA ILE A 105 -5.37 -12.52 -0.23
C ILE A 105 -5.69 -11.11 -0.73
N CYS A 106 -4.90 -10.55 -1.64
CA CYS A 106 -5.18 -9.23 -2.21
C CYS A 106 -6.53 -9.20 -2.94
N LEU A 107 -6.85 -10.22 -3.74
CA LEU A 107 -8.15 -10.31 -4.44
C LEU A 107 -9.33 -10.42 -3.45
N PHE A 108 -9.18 -11.21 -2.40
CA PHE A 108 -10.16 -11.30 -1.33
C PHE A 108 -10.37 -9.95 -0.65
N LEU A 109 -9.28 -9.23 -0.34
CA LEU A 109 -9.35 -7.89 0.23
C LEU A 109 -9.98 -6.87 -0.72
N VAL A 110 -9.73 -6.94 -2.03
CA VAL A 110 -10.42 -6.10 -3.01
C VAL A 110 -11.93 -6.34 -2.98
N TRP A 111 -12.37 -7.60 -2.99
CA TRP A 111 -13.80 -7.93 -2.87
C TRP A 111 -14.38 -7.40 -1.56
N TYR A 112 -13.75 -7.71 -0.44
CA TYR A 112 -14.25 -7.36 0.88
C TYR A 112 -14.30 -5.84 1.07
N SER A 113 -13.22 -5.12 0.77
CA SER A 113 -13.17 -3.65 0.87
C SER A 113 -14.11 -2.98 -0.12
N GLY A 114 -14.24 -3.50 -1.34
CA GLY A 114 -15.21 -3.02 -2.34
C GLY A 114 -16.66 -3.19 -1.88
N SER A 115 -17.01 -4.35 -1.32
CA SER A 115 -18.35 -4.61 -0.77
C SER A 115 -18.66 -3.67 0.39
N ASN A 116 -17.70 -3.47 1.30
CA ASN A 116 -17.89 -2.51 2.40
C ASN A 116 -18.02 -1.07 1.89
N THR A 117 -17.32 -0.71 0.81
CA THR A 117 -17.39 0.65 0.24
C THR A 117 -18.77 0.90 -0.35
N LEU A 118 -19.32 -0.09 -1.05
CA LEU A 118 -20.68 -0.03 -1.59
C LEU A 118 -21.73 0.06 -0.49
N LYS A 119 -21.56 -0.70 0.60
CA LYS A 119 -22.43 -0.61 1.78
C LYS A 119 -22.35 0.79 2.40
N ALA A 120 -21.14 1.30 2.66
CA ALA A 120 -20.95 2.63 3.24
C ALA A 120 -21.57 3.74 2.36
N TYR A 121 -21.51 3.60 1.04
CA TYR A 121 -22.17 4.51 0.10
C TYR A 121 -23.70 4.44 0.20
N ASN A 122 -24.27 3.23 0.23
CA ASN A 122 -25.73 3.03 0.28
C ASN A 122 -26.35 3.43 1.63
N TYR A 123 -25.65 3.21 2.75
CA TYR A 123 -26.12 3.59 4.08
C TYR A 123 -25.93 5.08 4.37
N GLY A 124 -25.16 5.83 3.55
CA GLY A 124 -24.89 7.25 3.79
C GLY A 124 -24.09 7.49 5.07
N ASP A 125 -23.31 6.50 5.49
CA ASP A 125 -22.62 6.47 6.77
C ASP A 125 -21.50 7.54 6.81
N ALA A 126 -21.73 8.61 7.55
CA ALA A 126 -20.72 9.63 7.83
C ALA A 126 -19.88 9.22 9.05
N ASP A 127 -18.56 9.41 8.98
CA ASP A 127 -17.71 9.23 10.15
C ASP A 127 -17.89 10.46 11.04
N MET A 128 -18.61 10.31 12.16
CA MET A 128 -18.87 11.42 13.09
C MET A 128 -17.57 11.76 13.84
N ARG A 129 -16.81 12.70 13.28
CA ARG A 129 -15.59 13.27 13.86
C ARG A 129 -15.59 14.80 13.68
N SER A 130 -14.46 15.47 13.96
CA SER A 130 -14.35 16.93 13.82
C SER A 130 -14.50 17.45 12.38
N LEU A 131 -14.50 16.56 11.38
CA LEU A 131 -14.92 16.80 10.01
C LEU A 131 -15.83 15.62 9.63
N ASP A 132 -17.12 15.87 9.39
CA ASP A 132 -18.05 14.86 8.89
C ASP A 132 -17.70 14.51 7.44
N MET A 133 -16.69 13.64 7.26
CA MET A 133 -16.31 13.12 5.96
C MET A 133 -17.07 11.80 5.72
N PRO A 134 -17.65 11.61 4.54
CA PRO A 134 -18.38 10.38 4.27
C PRO A 134 -17.40 9.20 4.22
N LYS A 135 -17.69 8.12 4.96
CA LYS A 135 -16.77 6.97 5.12
C LYS A 135 -16.37 6.34 3.80
N TRP A 136 -17.25 6.38 2.80
CA TRP A 136 -16.99 5.80 1.48
C TRP A 136 -15.77 6.43 0.79
N LEU A 137 -15.46 7.71 1.07
CA LEU A 137 -14.34 8.40 0.45
C LEU A 137 -13.00 7.86 0.95
N LEU A 138 -12.92 7.44 2.22
CA LEU A 138 -11.76 6.72 2.74
C LEU A 138 -11.74 5.27 2.29
N LEU A 139 -12.90 4.62 2.29
CA LEU A 139 -12.96 3.19 2.04
C LEU A 139 -12.65 2.85 0.59
N ILE A 140 -12.90 3.75 -0.37
CA ILE A 140 -12.59 3.54 -1.80
C ILE A 140 -11.08 3.46 -2.09
N SER A 141 -10.21 4.03 -1.25
CA SER A 141 -8.76 3.91 -1.47
C SER A 141 -8.26 2.49 -1.21
N MET A 142 -8.91 1.74 -0.31
CA MET A 142 -8.57 0.35 0.00
C MET A 142 -8.67 -0.59 -1.22
N PRO A 143 -9.81 -0.71 -1.94
CA PRO A 143 -9.91 -1.60 -3.09
C PRO A 143 -8.99 -1.15 -4.24
N ILE A 144 -8.76 0.15 -4.42
CA ILE A 144 -7.81 0.66 -5.44
C ILE A 144 -6.38 0.20 -5.10
N CYS A 145 -5.95 0.40 -3.86
CA CYS A 145 -4.64 -0.02 -3.37
C CYS A 145 -4.43 -1.53 -3.52
N PHE A 146 -5.36 -2.35 -3.02
CA PHE A 146 -5.24 -3.81 -3.08
C PHE A 146 -5.28 -4.34 -4.51
N SER A 147 -5.99 -3.67 -5.42
CA SER A 147 -6.01 -4.03 -6.84
C SER A 147 -4.66 -3.77 -7.51
N LEU A 148 -4.04 -2.60 -7.25
CA LEU A 148 -2.69 -2.29 -7.72
C LEU A 148 -1.67 -3.28 -7.14
N MET A 149 -1.83 -3.66 -5.87
CA MET A 149 -0.96 -4.62 -5.22
C MET A 149 -1.11 -6.04 -5.82
N ALA A 150 -2.34 -6.47 -6.12
CA ALA A 150 -2.60 -7.73 -6.82
C ALA A 150 -1.95 -7.77 -8.21
N LEU A 151 -1.98 -6.67 -8.96
CA LEU A 151 -1.28 -6.55 -10.25
C LEU A 151 0.25 -6.66 -10.10
N ASN A 152 0.82 -6.08 -9.04
CA ASN A 152 2.24 -6.24 -8.73
C ASN A 152 2.58 -7.69 -8.35
N PHE A 153 1.74 -8.38 -7.58
CA PHE A 153 1.96 -9.81 -7.28
C PHE A 153 1.80 -10.71 -8.51
N MET A 154 0.87 -10.39 -9.42
CA MET A 154 0.72 -11.09 -10.70
C MET A 154 2.01 -11.03 -11.53
N ARG A 155 2.79 -9.95 -11.41
CA ARG A 155 4.12 -9.85 -12.02
C ARG A 155 5.09 -10.93 -11.56
N PHE A 156 5.12 -11.21 -10.25
CA PHE A 156 6.04 -12.21 -9.70
C PHE A 156 5.64 -13.64 -10.06
N ILE A 157 4.38 -13.87 -10.45
CA ILE A 157 3.88 -15.18 -10.87
C ILE A 157 4.24 -15.45 -12.35
N PHE A 158 4.02 -14.48 -13.23
CA PHE A 158 4.26 -14.63 -14.69
C PHE A 158 5.66 -14.18 -15.14
N GLY A 159 6.38 -13.42 -14.32
CA GLY A 159 7.74 -12.98 -14.59
C GLY A 159 8.79 -14.06 -14.32
N SER A 160 9.94 -13.96 -15.00
CA SER A 160 11.12 -14.77 -14.72
C SER A 160 11.86 -14.37 -13.43
N GLU A 161 11.45 -13.26 -12.80
CA GLU A 161 12.05 -12.71 -11.60
C GLU A 161 11.35 -13.27 -10.35
N THR A 162 12.10 -14.01 -9.51
CA THR A 162 11.59 -14.59 -8.26
C THR A 162 11.53 -13.53 -7.18
N MET A 163 10.51 -13.58 -6.31
CA MET A 163 10.34 -12.61 -5.21
C MET A 163 11.50 -12.73 -4.20
N HIS A 164 12.07 -13.92 -4.04
CA HIS A 164 13.26 -14.16 -3.23
C HIS A 164 14.48 -14.31 -4.14
N THR A 165 15.54 -13.57 -3.81
CA THR A 165 16.85 -13.69 -4.49
C THR A 165 17.59 -14.92 -3.97
N GLY A 166 17.26 -15.42 -2.77
CA GLY A 166 17.90 -16.60 -2.18
C GLY A 166 19.34 -16.34 -1.70
N GLU A 167 19.80 -15.09 -1.78
CA GLU A 167 21.07 -14.65 -1.22
C GLU A 167 20.81 -14.16 0.19
N ALA A 168 21.16 -14.96 1.19
CA ALA A 168 21.17 -14.47 2.58
C ALA A 168 22.16 -13.33 2.69
N GLY A 169 21.68 -12.08 2.72
CA GLY A 169 22.36 -10.94 3.32
C GLY A 169 23.88 -10.88 3.15
N VAL A 170 24.39 -11.00 1.92
CA VAL A 170 25.81 -10.72 1.64
C VAL A 170 25.95 -9.46 0.81
N HIS A 171 25.12 -8.45 1.01
CA HIS A 171 25.46 -7.09 0.60
C HIS A 171 24.83 -6.12 1.62
N GLU A 172 25.67 -5.78 2.60
CA GLU A 172 25.69 -4.60 3.50
C GLU A 172 24.36 -3.87 3.81
#